data_AF-A0A971B1Z7-F1
#
_entry.id   AF-A0A971B1Z7-F1
#
_cell.length_a   1.000
_cell.length_b   1.000
_cell.length_c   1.000
_cell.angle_alpha   90.00
_cell.angle_beta   90.00
_cell.angle_gamma   90.00
#
_symmetry.space_group_name_H-M   'P 1'
#
loop_
_entity.id
_entity.type
_entity.pdbx_description
1 polymer ?
#
loop_
_entity_poly.entity_id
_entity_poly.type
_entity_poly.pdbx_seq_one_letter_code
_entity_poly.pdbx_strand_id
1 'polypeptide(L)'
;MRCRDVQSKLDLSVRQQLTSVESVQMEAHLASCPACRKALAKLRRLEDLLVAAPVPPIPEGFAERVIVQVRAQQTAMALRKPDSRFPVWARLRSSTGIAAALAAGLLLGLFMGRDTWRSGAGGQAVAASQRTDLLAAAGLEPLIERGGDPLTQSYLSLTMAGDR
;
A
#
# COMPACT_ATOMS: atom_id res chain seq x y z
N MET A 1 5.86 18.41 -11.76
CA MET A 1 5.46 18.02 -10.38
C MET A 1 4.38 18.96 -9.88
N ARG A 2 3.39 18.44 -9.13
CA ARG A 2 2.38 19.27 -8.45
C ARG A 2 2.90 19.74 -7.10
N CYS A 3 2.38 20.86 -6.59
CA CYS A 3 2.79 21.40 -5.29
C CYS A 3 2.63 20.39 -4.15
N ARG A 4 1.55 19.60 -4.16
CA ARG A 4 1.28 18.57 -3.15
C ARG A 4 2.38 17.50 -3.11
N ASP A 5 2.84 17.06 -4.28
CA ASP A 5 3.87 16.02 -4.41
C ASP A 5 5.24 16.52 -3.93
N VAL A 6 5.50 17.83 -4.13
CA VAL A 6 6.71 18.49 -3.62
C VAL A 6 6.64 18.63 -2.11
N GLN A 7 5.53 19.14 -1.58
CA GLN A 7 5.36 19.36 -0.14
C GLN A 7 5.51 18.07 0.68
N SER A 8 5.00 16.94 0.20
CA SER A 8 5.16 15.65 0.89
C SER A 8 6.59 15.12 0.89
N LYS A 9 7.45 15.58 -0.04
CA LYS A 9 8.83 15.14 -0.21
C LYS A 9 9.87 16.17 0.25
N LEU A 10 9.45 17.29 0.85
CA LEU A 10 10.37 18.32 1.33
C LEU A 10 11.30 17.82 2.45
N ASP A 11 10.81 17.01 3.39
CA ASP A 11 11.66 16.43 4.45
C ASP A 11 12.77 15.52 3.87
N LEU A 12 12.43 14.68 2.89
CA LEU A 12 13.41 13.86 2.18
C LEU A 12 14.44 14.71 1.42
N SER A 13 14.00 15.84 0.86
CA SER A 13 14.90 16.78 0.20
C SER A 13 15.89 17.42 1.17
N VAL A 14 15.45 17.74 2.39
CA VAL A 14 16.29 18.32 3.44
C VAL A 14 17.36 17.31 3.88
N ARG A 15 16.95 16.06 4.07
CA ARG A 15 17.84 14.94 4.46
C ARG A 15 18.70 14.38 3.32
N GLN A 16 18.64 14.97 2.12
CA GLN A 16 19.34 14.49 0.91
C GLN A 16 19.02 13.03 0.52
N GLN A 17 17.78 12.59 0.77
CA GLN A 17 17.31 11.21 0.50
C GLN A 17 16.49 11.09 -0.78
N LEU A 18 16.54 12.09 -1.66
CA LEU A 18 15.86 12.04 -2.97
C LEU A 18 16.73 11.32 -4.00
N THR A 19 16.09 10.61 -4.93
CA THR A 19 16.78 10.12 -6.13
C THR A 19 17.22 11.29 -7.02
N SER A 20 18.24 11.09 -7.86
CA SER A 20 18.78 12.13 -8.74
C SER A 20 17.75 12.71 -9.73
N VAL A 21 16.75 11.91 -10.12
CA VAL A 21 15.65 12.36 -11.00
C VAL A 21 14.66 13.24 -10.21
N GLU A 22 14.35 12.84 -8.98
CA GLU A 22 13.43 13.59 -8.12
C GLU A 22 14.03 14.92 -7.66
N SER A 23 15.33 14.98 -7.40
CA SER A 23 16.01 16.23 -7.02
C SER A 23 15.93 17.26 -8.14
N VAL A 24 16.16 16.88 -9.40
CA VAL A 24 16.07 17.79 -10.55
C VAL A 24 14.62 18.29 -10.73
N GLN A 25 13.63 17.41 -10.61
CA GLN A 25 12.22 17.82 -10.71
C GLN A 25 11.80 18.73 -9.55
N MET A 26 12.34 18.50 -8.36
CA MET A 26 12.14 19.32 -7.17
C MET A 26 12.73 20.71 -7.37
N GLU A 27 13.98 20.81 -7.82
CA GLU A 27 14.66 22.08 -8.10
C GLU A 27 13.93 22.90 -9.16
N ALA A 28 13.48 22.27 -10.25
CA ALA A 28 12.68 22.92 -11.29
C ALA A 28 11.35 23.48 -10.73
N HIS A 29 10.70 22.75 -9.81
CA HIS A 29 9.49 23.23 -9.17
C HIS A 29 9.78 24.36 -8.16
N LEU A 30 10.87 24.29 -7.41
CA LEU A 30 11.29 25.35 -6.50
C LEU A 30 11.67 26.63 -7.24
N ALA A 31 12.18 26.55 -8.48
CA ALA A 31 12.43 27.72 -9.32
C ALA A 31 11.12 28.46 -9.68
N SER A 32 10.04 27.72 -9.93
CA SER A 32 8.75 28.28 -10.37
C SER A 32 7.77 28.60 -9.23
N CYS A 33 7.83 27.92 -8.08
CA CYS A 33 6.85 28.06 -7.00
C CYS A 33 7.44 28.71 -5.73
N PRO A 34 7.09 29.98 -5.42
CA PRO A 34 7.59 30.66 -4.22
C PRO A 34 7.04 30.08 -2.91
N ALA A 35 5.83 29.51 -2.92
CA ALA A 35 5.23 28.90 -1.74
C ALA A 35 6.02 27.66 -1.26
N CYS A 36 6.40 26.79 -2.20
CA CYS A 36 7.23 25.63 -1.92
C CYS A 36 8.65 26.02 -1.46
N ARG A 37 9.25 27.08 -2.02
CA ARG A 37 10.52 27.64 -1.52
C ARG A 37 10.42 28.09 -0.06
N LYS A 38 9.36 28.80 0.30
CA LYS A 38 9.14 29.27 1.67
C LYS A 38 8.96 28.09 2.64
N ALA A 39 8.26 27.04 2.22
CA ALA A 39 8.10 25.82 3.01
C ALA A 39 9.44 25.12 3.25
N LEU A 40 10.28 24.98 2.20
CA LEU A 40 11.61 24.40 2.32
C LEU A 40 12.52 25.22 3.26
N ALA A 41 12.49 26.55 3.15
CA ALA A 41 13.29 27.43 4.01
C ALA A 41 12.89 27.31 5.50
N LYS A 42 11.60 27.12 5.80
CA LYS A 42 11.13 26.86 7.17
C LYS A 42 11.69 25.55 7.73
N LEU A 43 11.70 24.48 6.91
CA LEU A 43 12.22 23.19 7.31
C LEU A 43 13.74 23.23 7.55
N ARG A 44 14.51 23.87 6.67
CA ARG A 44 15.95 24.07 6.86
C ARG A 44 16.26 24.84 8.13
N ARG A 45 15.52 25.92 8.39
CA ARG A 45 15.67 26.69 9.63
C ARG A 45 15.41 25.85 10.89
N LEU A 46 14.44 24.93 10.83
CA LEU A 46 14.19 24.01 11.94
C LEU A 46 15.37 23.04 12.12
N GLU A 47 15.89 22.48 11.03
CA GLU A 47 17.06 21.58 11.06
C GLU A 47 18.29 22.30 11.64
N ASP A 48 18.58 23.52 11.19
CA ASP A 48 19.69 24.33 11.69
C ASP A 48 19.60 24.54 13.22
N LEU A 49 18.39 24.80 13.74
CA LEU A 49 18.15 24.96 15.17
C LEU A 49 18.38 23.65 15.95
N LEU A 50 18.00 22.51 15.35
CA LEU A 50 18.21 21.19 15.97
C LEU A 50 19.68 20.79 15.96
N VAL A 51 20.41 21.10 14.88
CA VAL A 51 21.85 20.83 14.77
C VAL A 51 22.66 21.75 15.68
N ALA A 52 22.23 23.00 15.85
CA ALA A 52 22.86 23.94 16.78
C ALA A 52 22.62 23.61 18.26
N ALA A 53 21.69 22.69 18.56
CA ALA A 53 21.43 22.28 19.93
C ALA A 53 22.64 21.55 20.52
N PRO A 54 23.00 21.82 21.79
CA PRO A 54 24.11 21.14 22.43
C PRO A 54 23.85 19.64 22.53
N VAL A 55 24.81 18.84 22.07
CA VAL A 55 24.76 17.39 22.19
C VAL A 55 25.06 17.01 23.66
N PRO A 56 24.17 16.28 24.35
CA PRO A 56 24.45 15.84 25.71
C PRO A 56 25.65 14.89 25.75
N PRO A 57 26.44 14.88 26.83
CA PRO A 57 27.55 13.96 26.96
C PRO A 57 27.06 12.50 26.94
N ILE A 58 27.80 11.63 26.26
CA ILE A 58 27.52 10.20 26.22
C ILE A 58 27.82 9.60 27.60
N PRO A 59 26.86 8.91 28.25
CA PRO A 59 27.11 8.27 29.53
C PRO A 59 28.22 7.22 29.45
N GLU A 60 29.04 7.12 30.49
CA GLU A 60 30.09 6.10 30.57
C GLU A 60 29.51 4.68 30.38
N GLY A 61 30.24 3.83 29.66
CA GLY A 61 29.84 2.45 29.39
C GLY A 61 28.66 2.28 28.41
N PHE A 62 28.20 3.34 27.73
CA PHE A 62 27.06 3.25 26.83
C PHE A 62 27.30 2.28 25.66
N ALA A 63 28.47 2.35 25.03
CA ALA A 63 28.81 1.48 23.90
C ALA A 63 28.81 0.00 24.30
N GLU A 64 29.40 -0.31 25.46
CA GLU A 64 29.47 -1.66 26.02
C GLU A 64 28.06 -2.20 26.30
N ARG A 65 27.20 -1.41 26.94
CA ARG A 65 25.80 -1.79 27.21
C ARG A 65 25.03 -2.07 25.92
N VAL A 66 25.18 -1.21 24.91
CA VAL A 66 24.52 -1.38 23.61
C VAL A 66 25.00 -2.65 22.90
N ILE A 67 26.32 -2.91 22.87
CA ILE A 67 26.88 -4.12 22.25
C ILE A 67 26.37 -5.38 22.94
N VAL A 68 26.34 -5.40 24.28
CA VAL A 68 25.81 -6.53 25.06
C VAL A 68 24.33 -6.76 24.73
N GLN A 69 23.53 -5.69 24.68
CA GLN A 69 22.10 -5.78 24.39
C GLN A 69 21.82 -6.26 22.96
N VAL A 70 22.55 -5.77 21.96
CA VAL A 70 22.42 -6.22 20.56
C VAL A 70 22.79 -7.71 20.44
N ARG A 71 23.89 -8.14 21.06
CA ARG A 71 24.29 -9.56 21.06
C ARG A 71 23.24 -10.45 21.73
N ALA A 72 22.65 -10.01 22.84
CA ALA A 72 21.59 -10.74 23.53
C ALA A 72 20.32 -10.87 22.65
N GLN A 73 19.94 -9.82 21.92
CA GLN A 73 18.82 -9.87 20.99
C GLN A 73 19.10 -10.82 19.82
N GLN A 74 20.29 -10.76 19.23
CA GLN A 74 20.68 -11.65 18.13
C GLN A 74 20.66 -13.13 18.56
N THR A 75 21.19 -13.44 19.75
CA THR A 75 21.15 -14.80 20.30
C THR A 75 19.73 -15.26 20.61
N ALA A 76 18.87 -14.39 21.16
CA ALA A 76 17.46 -14.72 21.38
C ALA A 76 16.71 -15.00 20.07
N MET A 77 17.00 -14.27 18.99
CA MET A 77 16.43 -14.53 17.67
C MET A 77 16.98 -15.82 17.04
N ALA A 78 18.26 -16.12 17.22
CA ALA A 78 18.88 -17.36 16.73
C ALA A 78 18.38 -18.62 17.47
N LEU A 79 18.07 -18.49 18.76
CA LEU A 79 17.53 -19.58 19.59
C LEU A 79 16.03 -19.79 19.40
N ARG A 80 15.32 -18.85 18.76
CA ARG A 80 13.92 -19.01 18.39
C ARG A 80 13.81 -19.98 17.21
N LYS A 81 13.85 -21.28 17.51
CA LYS A 81 13.50 -22.32 16.55
C LYS A 81 12.08 -22.04 16.00
N PRO A 82 11.86 -22.13 14.68
CA PRO A 82 10.50 -22.15 14.17
C PRO A 82 9.80 -23.33 14.83
N ASP A 83 8.70 -23.04 15.51
CA ASP A 83 7.86 -24.02 16.17
C ASP A 83 7.18 -24.88 15.09
N SER A 84 7.91 -25.81 14.49
CA SER A 84 7.40 -26.76 13.50
C SER A 84 6.69 -27.91 14.22
N ARG A 85 5.73 -27.57 15.09
CA ARG A 85 4.85 -28.53 15.78
C ARG A 85 3.80 -29.16 14.86
N PHE A 86 3.88 -28.93 13.54
CA PHE A 86 3.06 -29.62 12.54
C PHE A 86 3.92 -30.55 11.69
N PRO A 87 3.79 -31.89 11.86
CA PRO A 87 4.54 -32.83 11.06
C PRO A 87 3.97 -32.85 9.64
N VAL A 88 4.61 -32.10 8.74
CA VAL A 88 4.33 -32.12 7.29
C VAL A 88 4.38 -33.55 6.73
N TRP A 89 5.15 -34.43 7.37
CA TRP A 89 5.24 -35.86 7.04
C TRP A 89 3.99 -36.69 7.35
N ALA A 90 3.13 -36.27 8.28
CA ALA A 90 1.86 -36.94 8.54
C ALA A 90 0.89 -36.78 7.36
N ARG A 91 1.04 -35.71 6.57
CA ARG A 91 0.23 -35.44 5.37
C ARG A 91 0.69 -36.22 4.13
N LEU A 92 1.93 -36.74 4.14
CA LEU A 92 2.49 -37.46 2.99
C LEU A 92 2.12 -38.97 2.97
N ARG A 93 1.61 -39.51 4.09
CA ARG A 93 1.14 -40.90 4.16
C ARG A 93 -0.22 -41.12 3.47
N SER A 94 -0.94 -40.05 3.15
CA SER A 94 -2.19 -40.05 2.37
C SER A 94 -1.95 -39.63 0.90
N SER A 95 -0.90 -40.13 0.27
CA SER A 95 -0.46 -39.70 -1.08
C SER A 95 -1.25 -40.31 -2.26
N THR A 96 -2.10 -41.31 -2.04
CA THR A 96 -2.93 -41.89 -3.12
C THR A 96 -4.17 -41.06 -3.42
N GLY A 97 -4.76 -40.37 -2.44
CA GLY A 97 -5.97 -39.56 -2.64
C GLY A 97 -5.71 -38.25 -3.39
N ILE A 98 -4.52 -37.65 -3.21
CA ILE A 98 -4.19 -36.33 -3.77
C ILE A 98 -3.94 -36.43 -5.28
N ALA A 99 -3.26 -37.49 -5.74
CA ALA A 99 -3.02 -37.71 -7.16
C ALA A 99 -4.33 -37.92 -7.94
N ALA A 100 -5.26 -38.71 -7.39
CA ALA A 100 -6.57 -38.92 -7.98
C ALA A 100 -7.41 -37.62 -8.00
N ALA A 101 -7.38 -36.83 -6.92
CA ALA A 101 -8.11 -35.56 -6.86
C ALA A 101 -7.55 -34.52 -7.86
N LEU A 102 -6.23 -34.43 -8.02
CA LEU A 102 -5.61 -33.55 -9.01
C LEU A 102 -5.92 -33.99 -10.44
N ALA A 103 -5.84 -35.29 -10.74
CA ALA A 103 -6.19 -35.82 -12.05
C ALA A 103 -7.66 -35.59 -12.39
N ALA A 104 -8.58 -35.85 -11.44
CA ALA A 104 -10.01 -35.60 -11.62
C ALA A 104 -10.30 -34.10 -11.80
N GLY A 105 -9.69 -33.23 -11.00
CA GLY A 105 -9.85 -31.78 -11.13
C GLY A 105 -9.33 -31.24 -12.46
N LEU A 106 -8.18 -31.75 -12.93
CA LEU A 106 -7.60 -31.35 -14.21
C LEU A 106 -8.48 -31.78 -15.40
N LEU A 107 -9.04 -32.99 -15.36
CA LEU A 107 -9.95 -33.50 -16.38
C LEU A 107 -11.28 -32.73 -16.40
N LEU A 108 -11.85 -32.46 -15.22
CA LEU A 108 -13.10 -31.69 -15.11
C LEU A 108 -12.91 -30.25 -15.59
N GLY A 109 -11.77 -29.64 -15.25
CA GLY A 109 -11.39 -28.30 -15.73
C GLY A 109 -11.18 -28.24 -17.24
N LEU A 110 -10.53 -29.25 -17.85
CA LEU A 110 -10.39 -29.32 -19.31
C LEU A 110 -11.74 -29.50 -20.02
N PHE A 111 -12.63 -30.30 -19.44
CA PHE A 111 -13.96 -30.56 -20.00
C PHE A 111 -14.82 -29.31 -19.97
N MET A 112 -14.97 -28.67 -18.80
CA MET A 112 -15.71 -27.40 -18.69
C MET A 112 -15.05 -26.28 -19.50
N GLY A 113 -13.72 -26.24 -19.59
CA GLY A 113 -13.00 -25.27 -20.43
C GLY A 113 -13.32 -25.40 -21.92
N ARG A 114 -13.47 -26.63 -22.43
CA ARG A 114 -13.81 -26.88 -23.84
C ARG A 114 -15.26 -26.51 -24.17
N ASP A 115 -16.19 -26.83 -23.28
CA ASP A 115 -17.61 -26.48 -23.49
C ASP A 115 -17.84 -24.96 -23.34
N THR A 116 -17.20 -24.31 -22.36
CA THR A 116 -17.29 -22.85 -22.20
C THR A 116 -16.67 -22.09 -23.38
N TRP A 117 -15.62 -22.60 -24.01
CA TRP A 117 -15.07 -21.98 -25.22
C TRP A 117 -15.95 -22.16 -26.45
N ARG A 118 -16.69 -23.28 -26.55
CA ARG A 118 -17.72 -23.46 -27.59
C ARG A 118 -18.97 -22.63 -27.34
N SER A 119 -19.34 -22.42 -26.07
CA SER A 119 -20.47 -21.57 -25.67
C SER A 119 -20.12 -20.08 -25.57
N GLY A 120 -18.83 -19.73 -25.64
CA GLY A 120 -18.29 -18.37 -25.45
C GLY A 120 -18.67 -17.36 -26.53
N ALA A 121 -19.29 -17.79 -27.63
CA ALA A 121 -19.91 -16.86 -28.59
C ALA A 121 -21.27 -16.30 -28.10
N GLY A 122 -21.89 -16.87 -27.05
CA GLY A 122 -23.20 -16.44 -26.52
C GLY A 122 -23.22 -15.93 -25.06
N GLY A 123 -22.14 -16.12 -24.29
CA GLY A 123 -22.13 -15.85 -22.83
C GLY A 123 -21.93 -14.39 -22.39
N GLN A 124 -21.55 -13.49 -23.30
CA GLN A 124 -21.30 -12.08 -22.94
C GLN A 124 -22.58 -11.28 -22.65
N ALA A 125 -23.74 -11.70 -23.16
CA ALA A 125 -25.01 -11.01 -22.92
C ALA A 125 -25.61 -11.30 -21.52
N VAL A 126 -25.40 -12.51 -20.99
CA VAL A 126 -26.04 -12.94 -19.73
C VAL A 126 -25.36 -12.35 -18.50
N ALA A 127 -24.03 -12.17 -18.53
CA ALA A 127 -23.27 -11.59 -17.41
C ALA A 127 -23.54 -10.09 -17.19
N ALA A 128 -23.94 -9.35 -18.25
CA ALA A 128 -24.35 -7.96 -18.13
C ALA A 128 -25.77 -7.82 -17.53
N SER A 129 -26.67 -8.74 -17.87
CA SER A 129 -28.05 -8.78 -17.34
C SER A 129 -28.11 -9.24 -15.88
N GLN A 130 -27.28 -10.21 -15.48
CA GLN A 130 -27.24 -10.67 -14.08
C GLN A 130 -26.65 -9.63 -13.12
N ARG A 131 -25.70 -8.82 -13.60
CA ARG A 131 -25.11 -7.75 -12.80
C ARG A 131 -26.13 -6.64 -12.53
N THR A 132 -27.01 -6.34 -13.49
CA THR A 132 -28.09 -5.35 -13.34
C THR A 132 -29.18 -5.86 -12.39
N ASP A 133 -29.61 -7.11 -12.51
CA ASP A 133 -30.60 -7.71 -11.58
C ASP A 133 -30.13 -7.76 -10.11
N LEU A 134 -28.85 -8.06 -9.87
CA LEU A 134 -28.29 -8.09 -8.50
C LEU A 134 -28.23 -6.71 -7.85
N LEU A 135 -28.01 -5.66 -8.63
CA LEU A 135 -27.94 -4.29 -8.14
C LEU A 135 -29.33 -3.69 -7.89
N ALA A 136 -30.30 -4.04 -8.75
CA ALA A 136 -31.72 -3.74 -8.54
C ALA A 136 -32.28 -4.46 -7.31
N ALA A 137 -31.97 -5.76 -7.13
CA ALA A 137 -32.41 -6.54 -5.97
C ALA A 137 -31.78 -6.06 -4.65
N ALA A 138 -30.56 -5.50 -4.70
CA ALA A 138 -29.89 -4.94 -3.53
C ALA A 138 -30.34 -3.50 -3.19
N GLY A 139 -31.24 -2.90 -3.99
CA GLY A 139 -31.64 -1.50 -3.82
C GLY A 139 -30.51 -0.51 -4.05
N LEU A 140 -29.44 -0.94 -4.73
CA LEU A 140 -28.25 -0.14 -5.05
C LEU A 140 -28.34 0.53 -6.42
N GLU A 141 -29.51 0.48 -7.05
CA GLU A 141 -29.83 1.18 -8.30
C GLU A 141 -29.48 2.69 -8.30
N PRO A 142 -29.62 3.46 -7.20
CA PRO A 142 -29.19 4.86 -7.19
C PRO A 142 -27.65 5.04 -7.25
N LEU A 143 -26.86 3.98 -7.07
CA LEU A 143 -25.40 4.02 -7.22
C LEU A 143 -24.94 3.73 -8.65
N ILE A 144 -25.84 3.30 -9.53
CA ILE A 144 -25.58 3.15 -10.97
C ILE A 144 -26.19 4.36 -11.69
N GLU A 145 -25.80 5.57 -11.30
CA GLU A 145 -26.17 6.77 -12.05
C GLU A 145 -25.11 7.11 -13.09
N ARG A 146 -25.46 6.76 -14.32
CA ARG A 146 -24.89 7.26 -15.57
C ARG A 146 -25.20 8.76 -15.69
N GLY A 147 -24.47 9.58 -14.94
CA GLY A 147 -24.39 11.03 -15.12
C GLY A 147 -24.83 11.86 -13.92
N GLY A 148 -23.87 12.53 -13.28
CA GLY A 148 -24.10 13.86 -12.68
C GLY A 148 -24.39 13.95 -11.18
N ASP A 149 -23.61 13.28 -10.33
CA ASP A 149 -23.08 13.78 -9.05
C ASP A 149 -23.93 14.74 -8.16
N PRO A 150 -25.04 14.28 -7.56
CA PRO A 150 -25.71 14.99 -6.46
C PRO A 150 -24.88 14.95 -5.15
N LEU A 151 -24.06 13.91 -4.96
CA LEU A 151 -23.19 13.77 -3.77
C LEU A 151 -22.10 14.84 -3.75
N THR A 152 -21.52 15.15 -4.91
CA THR A 152 -20.48 16.16 -5.06
C THR A 152 -21.05 17.55 -4.76
N GLN A 153 -22.30 17.83 -5.14
CA GLN A 153 -22.99 19.06 -4.72
C GLN A 153 -23.28 19.11 -3.21
N SER A 154 -23.69 18.00 -2.59
CA SER A 154 -23.93 17.96 -1.13
C SER A 154 -22.65 18.12 -0.30
N TYR A 155 -21.53 17.60 -0.80
CA TYR A 155 -20.23 17.78 -0.15
C TYR A 155 -19.72 19.22 -0.30
N LEU A 156 -19.91 19.83 -1.47
CA LEU A 156 -19.56 21.23 -1.70
C LEU A 156 -20.44 22.19 -0.87
N SER A 157 -21.73 21.91 -0.69
CA SER A 157 -22.60 22.74 0.15
C SER A 157 -22.25 22.65 1.63
N LEU A 158 -21.92 21.46 2.15
CA LEU A 158 -21.50 21.28 3.55
C LEU A 158 -20.16 21.95 3.86
N THR A 159 -19.23 21.96 2.91
CA THR A 159 -17.92 22.58 3.09
C THR A 159 -17.94 24.10 2.92
N MET A 160 -18.87 24.66 2.15
CA MET A 160 -19.05 26.11 2.02
C MET A 160 -19.98 26.72 3.09
N ALA A 161 -20.84 25.93 3.74
CA ALA A 161 -21.73 26.42 4.82
C ALA A 161 -21.02 26.65 6.16
N GLY A 162 -19.75 26.25 6.29
CA GLY A 162 -18.95 26.42 7.51
C GLY A 162 -18.23 27.77 7.65
N ASP A 163 -18.41 28.68 6.69
CA ASP A 163 -17.73 29.98 6.64
C ASP A 163 -18.76 31.14 6.69
N ARG A 164 -19.43 31.29 7.85
CA ARG A 164 -20.11 32.51 8.28
C ARG A 164 -19.98 32.70 9.78
#